data_AF-A0A135L3N7-F1
#
_entry.id   AF-A0A135L3N7-F1
#
_cell.length_a   1.000
_cell.length_b   1.000
_cell.length_c   1.000
_cell.angle_alpha   90.00
_cell.angle_beta   90.00
_cell.angle_gamma   90.00
#
_symmetry.space_group_name_H-M   'P 1'
#
loop_
_entity.id
_entity.type
_entity.pdbx_description
1 polymer ?
#
loop_
_entity_poly.entity_id
_entity_poly.type
_entity_poly.pdbx_seq_one_letter_code
_entity_poly.pdbx_strand_id
1 'polypeptide(L)'
;MAKDIADVAISLSGKVLVLFTSHSMLQRTHTLLKEILAPFQIKVLGHGIDSNSRSKLTTMFTENPNTILLGTSSFWEGVDVPGEALSALVIVRLPFTPPNHPINEAKTEKLKENHKNPFMELSVPQAIIRFKQGFGRLIRTKKDKGVVIIFDRRVVESRYGKSFIKSLPPVDIKYQPFTKIIAFIEDWMQKE
;
A
#
# COMPACT_ATOMS: atom_id res chain seq x y z
N MET A 1 -0.55 -4.58 13.60
CA MET A 1 -0.28 -4.50 12.15
C MET A 1 -0.35 -5.86 11.45
N ALA A 2 0.50 -6.85 11.75
CA ALA A 2 0.43 -8.14 11.05
C ALA A 2 -0.93 -8.85 11.25
N LYS A 3 -1.43 -8.88 12.48
CA LYS A 3 -2.79 -9.35 12.80
C LYS A 3 -3.86 -8.55 12.05
N ASP A 4 -3.79 -7.23 12.11
CA ASP A 4 -4.71 -6.33 11.39
C ASP A 4 -4.73 -6.61 9.87
N ILE A 5 -3.57 -6.86 9.25
CA ILE A 5 -3.46 -7.23 7.83
C ILE A 5 -4.09 -8.61 7.59
N ALA A 6 -3.89 -9.56 8.50
CA ALA A 6 -4.50 -10.88 8.41
C ALA A 6 -6.03 -10.79 8.49
N ASP A 7 -6.57 -10.00 9.43
CA ASP A 7 -8.01 -9.79 9.58
C ASP A 7 -8.61 -9.25 8.28
N VAL A 8 -7.96 -8.28 7.62
CA VAL A 8 -8.40 -7.78 6.30
C VAL A 8 -8.38 -8.88 5.24
N ALA A 9 -7.29 -9.65 5.18
CA ALA A 9 -7.15 -10.71 4.20
C ALA A 9 -8.21 -11.81 4.41
N ILE A 10 -8.56 -12.13 5.66
CA ILE A 10 -9.60 -13.09 6.00
C ILE A 10 -10.97 -12.56 5.57
N SER A 11 -11.32 -11.33 5.96
CA SER A 11 -12.62 -10.72 5.59
C SER A 11 -12.81 -10.61 4.08
N LEU A 12 -11.73 -10.48 3.31
CA LEU A 12 -11.76 -10.37 1.85
C LEU A 12 -11.45 -11.69 1.11
N SER A 13 -11.23 -12.79 1.84
CA SER A 13 -10.79 -14.07 1.26
C SER A 13 -9.57 -13.95 0.34
N GLY A 14 -8.59 -13.13 0.71
CA GLY A 14 -7.43 -12.78 -0.12
C GLY A 14 -7.63 -11.49 -0.90
N LYS A 15 -7.08 -11.43 -2.12
CA LYS A 15 -7.09 -10.24 -3.00
C LYS A 15 -6.54 -8.97 -2.35
N VAL A 16 -5.50 -9.11 -1.52
CA VAL A 16 -4.86 -7.99 -0.81
C VAL A 16 -3.44 -7.76 -1.32
N LEU A 17 -3.12 -6.51 -1.66
CA LEU A 17 -1.75 -6.05 -1.90
C LEU A 17 -1.30 -5.21 -0.71
N VAL A 18 -0.17 -5.57 -0.09
CA VAL A 18 0.43 -4.82 1.01
C VAL A 18 1.75 -4.21 0.55
N LEU A 19 1.86 -2.89 0.65
CA LEU A 19 3.04 -2.14 0.25
C LEU A 19 3.85 -1.69 1.47
N PHE A 20 5.07 -2.20 1.53
CA PHE A 20 6.07 -1.86 2.54
C PHE A 20 7.10 -0.89 1.97
N THR A 21 7.69 -0.08 2.85
CA THR A 21 8.86 0.75 2.51
C THR A 21 10.19 0.07 2.86
N SER A 22 10.16 -1.16 3.39
CA SER A 22 11.34 -1.91 3.83
C SER A 22 11.20 -3.41 3.58
N HIS A 23 12.25 -4.02 3.03
CA HIS A 23 12.35 -5.49 2.88
C HIS A 23 12.37 -6.22 4.22
N SER A 24 13.03 -5.66 5.25
CA SER A 24 13.10 -6.31 6.56
C SER A 24 11.73 -6.36 7.26
N MET A 25 10.92 -5.31 7.08
CA MET A 25 9.55 -5.28 7.60
C MET A 25 8.64 -6.24 6.84
N LEU A 26 8.80 -6.32 5.53
CA LEU A 26 8.10 -7.28 4.68
C LEU A 26 8.39 -8.71 5.14
N GLN A 27 9.67 -9.09 5.29
CA GLN A 27 10.09 -10.42 5.73
C GLN A 27 9.49 -10.82 7.07
N ARG A 28 9.57 -9.94 8.08
CA ARG A 28 8.98 -10.20 9.40
C ARG A 28 7.46 -10.39 9.31
N THR A 29 6.78 -9.57 8.51
CA THR A 29 5.33 -9.66 8.38
C THR A 29 4.91 -10.90 7.58
N HIS A 30 5.68 -11.28 6.57
CA HIS A 30 5.45 -12.47 5.75
C HIS A 30 5.45 -13.76 6.58
N THR A 31 6.44 -13.94 7.45
CA THR A 31 6.52 -15.12 8.34
C THR A 31 5.28 -15.23 9.22
N LEU A 32 4.91 -14.13 9.91
CA LEU A 32 3.74 -14.11 10.77
C LEU A 32 2.43 -14.35 10.00
N LEU A 33 2.29 -13.75 8.83
CA LEU A 33 1.09 -13.92 8.01
C LEU A 33 0.96 -15.34 7.48
N LYS A 34 2.06 -16.01 7.10
CA LYS A 34 2.01 -17.42 6.66
C LYS A 34 1.42 -18.33 7.73
N GLU A 35 1.77 -18.11 8.99
CA GLU A 35 1.24 -18.89 10.11
C GLU A 35 -0.23 -18.57 10.37
N ILE A 36 -0.60 -17.28 10.44
CA ILE A 36 -1.97 -16.85 10.75
C ILE A 36 -2.97 -17.24 9.64
N LEU A 37 -2.55 -17.17 8.37
CA LEU A 37 -3.43 -17.34 7.22
C LEU A 37 -3.51 -18.78 6.70
N ALA A 38 -2.64 -19.68 7.15
CA ALA A 38 -2.65 -21.10 6.75
C ALA A 38 -4.01 -21.79 6.99
N PRO A 39 -4.68 -21.64 8.16
CA PRO A 39 -5.99 -22.26 8.39
C PRO A 39 -7.09 -21.77 7.45
N PHE A 40 -6.94 -20.57 6.89
CA PHE A 40 -7.90 -19.94 5.98
C PHE A 40 -7.58 -20.22 4.51
N GLN A 41 -6.55 -21.03 4.22
CA GLN A 41 -6.09 -21.36 2.87
C GLN A 41 -5.73 -20.11 2.04
N ILE A 42 -5.33 -19.02 2.68
CA ILE A 42 -4.89 -17.80 2.01
C ILE A 42 -3.37 -17.86 1.83
N LYS A 43 -2.92 -17.85 0.58
CA LYS A 43 -1.50 -17.90 0.22
C LYS A 43 -0.84 -16.55 0.46
N VAL A 44 0.35 -16.57 1.06
CA VAL A 44 1.18 -15.36 1.26
C VAL A 44 2.35 -15.36 0.30
N LEU A 45 2.41 -14.34 -0.56
CA LEU A 45 3.50 -14.10 -1.51
C LEU A 45 4.31 -12.88 -1.10
N GLY A 46 5.63 -12.98 -1.07
CA GLY A 46 6.53 -11.90 -0.68
C GLY A 46 7.60 -11.60 -1.73
N HIS A 47 7.73 -10.32 -2.10
CA HIS A 47 8.82 -9.86 -2.94
C HIS A 47 10.18 -9.98 -2.26
N GLY A 48 11.11 -10.68 -2.94
CA GLY A 48 12.41 -11.02 -2.38
C GLY A 48 12.39 -12.21 -1.41
N ILE A 49 11.26 -12.93 -1.34
CA ILE A 49 11.11 -14.15 -0.54
C ILE A 49 10.64 -15.29 -1.44
N ASP A 50 9.40 -15.22 -1.94
CA ASP A 50 8.86 -16.27 -2.82
C ASP A 50 9.27 -16.03 -4.30
N SER A 51 9.58 -14.78 -4.68
CA SER A 51 10.26 -14.47 -5.95
C SER A 51 10.87 -13.07 -5.95
N ASN A 52 11.95 -12.87 -6.71
CA ASN A 52 12.47 -11.55 -7.07
C ASN A 52 11.78 -10.94 -8.31
N SER A 53 11.02 -11.75 -9.07
CA SER A 53 10.33 -11.27 -10.26
C SER A 53 8.96 -10.72 -9.90
N ARG A 54 8.80 -9.41 -10.06
CA ARG A 54 7.53 -8.71 -9.84
C ARG A 54 6.41 -9.22 -10.74
N SER A 55 6.71 -9.43 -12.03
CA SER A 55 5.72 -9.96 -12.99
C SER A 55 5.25 -11.35 -12.58
N LYS A 56 6.18 -12.24 -12.20
CA LYS A 56 5.84 -13.59 -11.74
C LYS A 56 4.93 -13.58 -10.50
N LEU A 57 5.25 -12.76 -9.50
CA LEU A 57 4.41 -12.62 -8.30
C LEU A 57 3.02 -12.09 -8.62
N THR A 58 2.95 -11.17 -9.57
CA THR A 58 1.68 -10.56 -10.00
C THR A 58 0.81 -11.55 -10.75
N THR A 59 1.40 -12.36 -11.64
CA THR A 59 0.73 -13.47 -12.30
C THR A 59 0.19 -14.46 -11.26
N MET A 60 1.04 -14.92 -10.33
CA MET A 60 0.61 -15.84 -9.27
C MET A 60 -0.53 -15.28 -8.40
N PHE A 61 -0.48 -13.98 -8.09
CA PHE A 61 -1.53 -13.27 -7.34
C PHE A 61 -2.83 -13.16 -8.14
N THR A 62 -2.74 -12.87 -9.43
CA THR A 62 -3.91 -12.71 -10.31
C THR A 62 -4.61 -14.05 -10.58
N GLU A 63 -3.84 -15.12 -10.73
CA GLU A 63 -4.36 -16.48 -10.99
C GLU A 63 -5.02 -17.13 -9.76
N ASN A 64 -4.73 -16.64 -8.55
CA ASN A 64 -5.19 -17.24 -7.31
C ASN A 64 -5.87 -16.20 -6.41
N PRO A 65 -7.22 -16.13 -6.37
CA PRO A 65 -7.94 -15.10 -5.63
C PRO A 65 -7.66 -15.13 -4.12
N ASN A 66 -7.45 -16.32 -3.54
CA ASN A 66 -7.10 -16.53 -2.13
C ASN A 66 -5.61 -16.24 -1.84
N THR A 67 -5.13 -15.07 -2.26
CA THR A 67 -3.72 -14.68 -2.10
C THR A 67 -3.59 -13.28 -1.50
N ILE A 68 -2.60 -13.10 -0.64
CA ILE A 68 -2.06 -11.80 -0.24
C ILE A 68 -0.65 -11.64 -0.83
N LEU A 69 -0.41 -10.49 -1.47
CA LEU A 69 0.86 -10.14 -2.06
C LEU A 69 1.52 -9.02 -1.24
N LEU A 70 2.74 -9.27 -0.78
CA LEU A 70 3.55 -8.32 -0.04
C LEU A 70 4.64 -7.79 -0.97
N GLY A 71 4.62 -6.48 -1.23
CA GLY A 71 5.54 -5.78 -2.10
C GLY A 71 6.32 -4.68 -1.38
N THR A 72 7.49 -4.32 -1.92
CA THR A 72 8.27 -3.15 -1.47
C THR A 72 8.07 -1.95 -2.39
N SER A 73 8.86 -0.88 -2.22
CA SER A 73 8.79 0.35 -3.03
C SER A 73 8.73 0.12 -4.55
N SER A 74 9.38 -0.94 -5.06
CA SER A 74 9.38 -1.28 -6.49
C SER A 74 8.01 -1.75 -7.03
N PHE A 75 7.07 -2.12 -6.17
CA PHE A 75 5.70 -2.46 -6.55
C PHE A 75 4.83 -1.22 -6.82
N TRP A 76 5.26 -0.03 -6.42
CA TRP A 76 4.55 1.22 -6.75
C TRP A 76 4.67 1.62 -8.21
N GLU A 77 5.79 1.27 -8.86
CA GLU A 77 6.16 1.82 -10.17
C GLU A 77 6.03 0.81 -11.33
N GLY A 78 5.99 -0.51 -11.10
CA GLY A 78 6.18 -1.49 -12.20
C GLY A 78 5.31 -2.75 -12.22
N VAL A 79 4.13 -2.73 -11.59
CA VAL A 79 3.24 -3.89 -11.50
C VAL A 79 1.81 -3.56 -11.90
N ASP A 80 1.37 -4.14 -13.00
CA ASP A 80 -0.01 -4.11 -13.45
C ASP A 80 -0.82 -5.21 -12.75
N VAL A 81 -1.61 -4.85 -11.73
CA VAL A 81 -2.58 -5.77 -11.11
C VAL A 81 -3.95 -5.49 -11.72
N PRO A 82 -4.62 -6.47 -12.33
CA PRO A 82 -5.99 -6.31 -12.80
C PRO A 82 -6.95 -5.97 -11.65
N GLY A 83 -7.88 -5.04 -11.86
CA GLY A 83 -8.77 -4.52 -10.81
C GLY A 83 -9.59 -5.60 -10.10
N GLU A 84 -10.10 -6.59 -10.83
CA GLU A 84 -10.89 -7.70 -10.26
C GLU A 84 -10.10 -8.63 -9.31
N ALA A 85 -8.77 -8.62 -9.45
CA ALA A 85 -7.86 -9.40 -8.61
C ALA A 85 -7.49 -8.69 -7.30
N LEU A 86 -7.79 -7.38 -7.18
CA LEU A 86 -7.37 -6.56 -6.05
C LEU A 86 -8.56 -5.89 -5.34
N SER A 87 -8.92 -6.41 -4.17
CA SER A 87 -10.01 -5.88 -3.33
C SER A 87 -9.50 -4.92 -2.25
N ALA A 88 -8.24 -5.03 -1.84
CA ALA A 88 -7.65 -4.09 -0.90
C ALA A 88 -6.19 -3.75 -1.19
N LEU A 89 -5.87 -2.46 -1.07
CA LEU A 89 -4.52 -1.94 -1.04
C LEU A 89 -4.17 -1.49 0.38
N VAL A 90 -3.20 -2.13 1.00
CA VAL A 90 -2.67 -1.76 2.31
C VAL A 90 -1.35 -1.01 2.14
N ILE A 91 -1.29 0.21 2.67
CA ILE A 91 -0.11 1.06 2.68
C ILE A 91 0.42 1.13 4.11
N VAL A 92 1.53 0.44 4.35
CA VAL A 92 2.11 0.35 5.70
C VAL A 92 2.75 1.68 6.12
N ARG A 93 3.41 2.37 5.18
CA ARG A 93 4.00 3.69 5.36
C ARG A 93 3.86 4.51 4.09
N LEU A 94 3.77 5.83 4.24
CA LEU A 94 3.76 6.76 3.12
C LEU A 94 5.03 6.58 2.25
N PRO A 95 4.92 6.62 0.91
CA PRO A 95 5.96 6.18 -0.02
C PRO A 95 7.07 7.25 -0.24
N PHE A 96 7.67 7.72 0.85
CA PHE A 96 8.82 8.62 0.81
C PHE A 96 10.06 7.90 0.28
N THR A 97 10.79 8.57 -0.61
CA THR A 97 12.13 8.14 -1.00
C THR A 97 13.08 8.27 0.19
N PRO A 98 14.00 7.31 0.41
CA PRO A 98 15.11 7.51 1.33
C PRO A 98 15.88 8.81 1.01
N PRO A 99 16.30 9.57 2.04
CA PRO A 99 16.97 10.86 1.83
C PRO A 99 18.35 10.72 1.17
N ASN A 100 19.01 9.58 1.35
CA ASN A 100 20.32 9.23 0.75
C ASN A 100 20.21 8.67 -0.67
N HIS A 101 19.11 8.96 -1.38
CA HIS A 101 18.95 8.52 -2.76
C HIS A 101 19.76 9.46 -3.69
N PRO A 102 20.73 8.97 -4.49
CA PRO A 102 21.70 9.80 -5.20
C PRO A 102 21.09 10.91 -6.06
N ILE A 103 19.96 10.61 -6.72
CA ILE A 103 19.23 11.56 -7.59
C ILE A 103 18.69 12.78 -6.82
N ASN A 104 18.50 12.68 -5.51
CA ASN A 104 17.90 13.73 -4.71
C ASN A 104 18.92 14.64 -4.02
N GLU A 105 20.20 14.27 -3.95
CA GLU A 105 21.22 15.02 -3.20
C GLU A 105 21.43 16.42 -3.79
N ALA A 106 21.76 16.51 -5.08
CA ALA A 106 21.98 17.79 -5.76
C ALA A 106 20.73 18.72 -5.72
N LYS A 107 19.52 18.16 -5.86
CA LYS A 107 18.27 18.93 -5.75
C LYS A 107 18.03 19.41 -4.32
N THR A 108 18.40 18.60 -3.33
CA THR A 108 18.28 18.92 -1.91
C THR A 108 19.24 20.03 -1.52
N GLU A 109 20.49 19.98 -1.96
CA GLU A 109 21.51 21.00 -1.72
C GLU A 109 21.07 22.36 -2.29
N LYS A 110 20.67 22.40 -3.56
CA LYS A 110 20.16 23.62 -4.18
C LYS A 110 18.97 24.22 -3.43
N LEU A 111 18.06 23.41 -2.90
CA LEU A 111 16.93 23.90 -2.11
C LEU A 111 17.38 24.48 -0.77
N LYS A 112 18.37 23.85 -0.12
CA LYS A 112 18.95 24.35 1.13
C LYS A 112 19.69 25.67 0.94
N GLU A 113 20.47 25.82 -0.13
CA GLU A 113 21.15 27.08 -0.49
C GLU A 113 20.14 28.24 -0.67
N ASN A 114 18.97 27.94 -1.21
CA ASN A 114 17.86 28.89 -1.36
C ASN A 114 17.01 29.05 -0.08
N HIS A 115 17.48 28.58 1.08
CA HIS A 115 16.78 28.63 2.37
C HIS A 115 15.38 27.98 2.36
N LYS A 116 15.15 27.01 1.47
CA LYS A 116 13.90 26.26 1.36
C LYS A 116 14.00 24.93 2.10
N ASN A 117 12.86 24.35 2.46
CA ASN A 117 12.78 23.03 3.09
C ASN A 117 12.68 21.92 2.03
N PRO A 118 13.74 21.11 1.79
CA PRO A 118 13.72 20.09 0.73
C PRO A 118 12.68 19.00 0.96
N PHE A 119 12.36 18.70 2.22
CA PHE A 119 11.32 17.72 2.53
C PHE A 119 9.95 18.19 2.00
N MET A 120 9.61 19.45 2.23
CA MET A 120 8.34 20.03 1.77
C MET A 120 8.32 20.29 0.26
N GLU A 121 9.42 20.76 -0.31
CA GLU A 121 9.50 21.19 -1.71
C GLU A 121 9.81 20.04 -2.69
N LEU A 122 10.40 18.93 -2.22
CA LEU A 122 10.82 17.82 -3.07
C LEU A 122 10.23 16.48 -2.60
N SER A 123 10.48 16.09 -1.34
CA SER A 123 10.11 14.75 -0.86
C SER A 123 8.60 14.54 -0.78
N VAL A 124 7.85 15.53 -0.29
CA VAL A 124 6.38 15.47 -0.20
C VAL A 124 5.74 15.38 -1.59
N PRO A 125 6.06 16.26 -2.57
CA PRO A 125 5.53 16.14 -3.94
C PRO A 125 5.85 14.79 -4.60
N GLN A 126 7.09 14.28 -4.48
CA GLN A 126 7.46 12.98 -5.02
C GLN A 126 6.64 11.84 -4.40
N ALA A 127 6.47 11.86 -3.08
CA ALA A 127 5.69 10.85 -2.37
C ALA A 127 4.20 10.90 -2.76
N ILE A 128 3.64 12.09 -2.99
CA ILE A 128 2.26 12.26 -3.46
C ILE A 128 2.08 11.66 -4.87
N ILE A 129 3.04 11.88 -5.79
CA ILE A 129 2.97 11.30 -7.14
C ILE A 129 2.94 9.77 -7.06
N ARG A 130 3.85 9.17 -6.29
CA ARG A 130 3.86 7.71 -6.09
C ARG A 130 2.59 7.21 -5.42
N PHE A 131 2.10 7.92 -4.42
CA PHE A 131 0.87 7.57 -3.71
C PHE A 131 -0.33 7.54 -4.66
N LYS A 132 -0.49 8.57 -5.51
CA LYS A 132 -1.51 8.61 -6.57
C LYS A 132 -1.40 7.43 -7.53
N GLN A 133 -0.18 7.10 -7.95
CA GLN A 133 0.06 5.99 -8.86
C GLN A 133 -0.32 4.64 -8.24
N GLY A 134 0.02 4.40 -6.97
CA GLY A 134 -0.40 3.18 -6.29
C GLY A 134 -1.91 3.13 -6.07
N PHE A 135 -2.53 4.26 -5.71
CA PHE A 135 -3.99 4.36 -5.60
C PHE A 135 -4.70 4.02 -6.91
N GLY A 136 -4.24 4.56 -8.04
CA GLY A 136 -4.81 4.29 -9.36
C GLY A 136 -4.65 2.85 -9.85
N ARG A 137 -3.88 2.00 -9.15
CA ARG A 137 -3.82 0.56 -9.41
C ARG A 137 -4.98 -0.20 -8.77
N LEU A 138 -5.55 0.32 -7.68
CA LEU A 138 -6.71 -0.30 -7.04
C LEU A 138 -8.00 -0.08 -7.84
N ILE A 139 -8.18 1.12 -8.40
CA ILE A 139 -9.41 1.51 -9.10
C ILE A 139 -9.04 1.90 -10.52
N ARG A 140 -9.30 0.99 -11.48
CA ARG A 140 -9.01 1.19 -12.90
C ARG A 140 -10.26 1.41 -13.73
N THR A 141 -11.36 0.78 -13.34
CA THR A 141 -12.66 0.93 -13.99
C THR A 141 -13.70 1.46 -13.01
N LYS A 142 -14.80 2.03 -13.53
CA LYS A 142 -15.93 2.50 -12.70
C LYS A 142 -16.65 1.37 -11.96
N LYS A 143 -16.40 0.11 -12.33
CA LYS A 143 -17.01 -1.08 -11.71
C LYS A 143 -16.12 -1.67 -10.61
N ASP A 144 -14.85 -1.28 -10.56
CA ASP A 144 -13.92 -1.80 -9.57
C ASP A 144 -14.32 -1.29 -8.19
N LYS A 145 -14.49 -2.21 -7.24
CA LYS A 145 -14.70 -1.91 -5.82
C LYS A 145 -13.48 -2.39 -5.04
N GLY A 146 -12.97 -1.53 -4.17
CA GLY A 146 -11.91 -1.90 -3.26
C GLY A 146 -11.67 -0.84 -2.19
N VAL A 147 -10.90 -1.22 -1.18
CA VAL A 147 -10.57 -0.37 -0.04
C VAL A 147 -9.07 -0.07 0.02
N VAL A 148 -8.73 1.17 0.39
CA VAL A 148 -7.34 1.55 0.71
C VAL A 148 -7.20 1.71 2.21
N ILE A 149 -6.26 0.98 2.80
CA ILE A 149 -5.99 1.00 4.24
C ILE A 149 -4.60 1.60 4.45
N ILE A 150 -4.49 2.64 5.26
CA ILE A 150 -3.22 3.34 5.52
C ILE A 150 -2.88 3.19 7.01
N PHE A 151 -1.77 2.49 7.32
CA PHE A 151 -1.29 2.32 8.70
C PHE A 151 -0.39 3.48 9.19
N ASP A 152 -0.23 4.52 8.37
CA ASP A 152 0.62 5.68 8.66
C ASP A 152 -0.19 6.88 9.16
N ARG A 153 -0.17 7.11 10.48
CA ARG A 153 -0.90 8.21 11.13
C ARG A 153 -0.54 9.60 10.60
N ARG A 154 0.65 9.76 9.99
CA ARG A 154 1.11 11.04 9.42
C ARG A 154 0.19 11.53 8.30
N VAL A 155 -0.58 10.65 7.65
CA VAL A 155 -1.58 11.08 6.65
C VAL A 155 -2.66 11.99 7.26
N VAL A 156 -2.93 11.84 8.56
CA VAL A 156 -3.91 12.64 9.31
C VAL A 156 -3.21 13.72 10.15
N GLU A 157 -2.17 13.34 10.90
CA GLU A 157 -1.59 14.18 11.95
C GLU A 157 -0.59 15.22 11.42
N SER A 158 0.04 14.98 10.27
CA SER A 158 1.08 15.88 9.75
C SER A 158 0.50 17.03 8.94
N ARG A 159 1.22 18.17 8.91
CA ARG A 159 0.85 19.33 8.07
C ARG A 159 0.72 18.99 6.58
N TYR A 160 1.55 18.07 6.09
CA TYR A 160 1.57 17.65 4.69
C TYR A 160 0.56 16.52 4.39
N GLY A 161 0.03 15.82 5.39
CA GLY A 161 -0.86 14.68 5.21
C GLY A 161 -2.11 15.02 4.42
N LYS A 162 -2.66 16.22 4.64
CA LYS A 162 -3.78 16.78 3.87
C LYS A 162 -3.50 16.83 2.37
N SER A 163 -2.25 17.02 1.95
CA SER A 163 -1.87 17.06 0.54
C SER A 163 -1.95 15.68 -0.12
N PHE A 164 -1.73 14.58 0.62
CA PHE A 164 -1.95 13.23 0.10
C PHE A 164 -3.43 12.99 -0.16
N ILE A 165 -4.29 13.32 0.80
CA ILE A 165 -5.73 13.12 0.70
C ILE A 165 -6.33 13.96 -0.44
N LYS A 166 -6.00 15.26 -0.49
CA LYS A 166 -6.45 16.17 -1.57
C LYS A 166 -5.97 15.76 -2.96
N SER A 167 -4.96 14.90 -3.04
CA SER A 167 -4.44 14.42 -4.30
C SER A 167 -5.33 13.31 -4.90
N LEU A 168 -6.13 12.63 -4.09
CA LEU A 168 -7.01 11.55 -4.52
C LEU A 168 -8.32 12.10 -5.12
N PRO A 169 -9.02 11.30 -5.95
CA PRO A 169 -10.41 11.60 -6.30
C PRO A 169 -11.29 11.65 -5.04
N PRO A 170 -12.51 12.22 -5.11
CA PRO A 170 -13.46 12.18 -4.00
C PRO A 170 -13.69 10.73 -3.54
N VAL A 171 -13.28 10.44 -2.30
CA VAL A 171 -13.42 9.12 -1.66
C VAL A 171 -13.95 9.31 -0.26
N ASP A 172 -14.72 8.34 0.23
CA ASP A 172 -15.15 8.31 1.62
C ASP A 172 -13.98 7.89 2.52
N ILE A 173 -13.65 8.71 3.51
CA ILE A 173 -12.49 8.52 4.38
C ILE A 173 -12.99 8.27 5.80
N LYS A 174 -12.61 7.12 6.36
CA LYS A 174 -12.92 6.74 7.74
C LYS A 174 -11.65 6.76 8.60
N TYR A 175 -11.75 7.34 9.78
CA TYR A 175 -10.72 7.28 10.83
C TYR A 175 -11.33 6.70 12.10
N GLN A 176 -11.06 5.41 12.35
CA GLN A 176 -11.68 4.65 13.44
C GLN A 176 -10.71 3.59 13.98
N PRO A 177 -10.96 3.02 15.18
CA PRO A 177 -10.26 1.83 15.64
C PRO A 177 -10.37 0.68 14.62
N PHE A 178 -9.32 -0.12 14.50
CA PHE A 178 -9.21 -1.13 13.45
C PHE A 178 -10.34 -2.17 13.46
N THR A 179 -10.85 -2.52 14.64
CA THR A 179 -12.02 -3.40 14.80
C THR A 179 -13.27 -2.87 14.10
N LYS A 180 -13.48 -1.54 14.13
CA LYS A 180 -14.60 -0.91 13.40
C LYS A 180 -14.32 -0.79 11.90
N ILE A 181 -13.05 -0.68 11.51
CA ILE A 181 -12.64 -0.67 10.10
C ILE A 181 -12.96 -2.02 9.45
N ILE A 182 -12.68 -3.15 10.11
CA ILE A 182 -13.00 -4.48 9.59
C ILE A 182 -14.51 -4.62 9.36
N ALA A 183 -15.33 -4.31 10.37
CA ALA A 183 -16.79 -4.36 10.24
C ALA A 183 -17.30 -3.46 9.09
N PHE A 184 -16.68 -2.29 8.90
CA PHE A 184 -17.00 -1.40 7.78
C PHE A 184 -16.62 -2.02 6.41
N ILE A 185 -15.45 -2.66 6.30
CA ILE A 185 -15.00 -3.31 5.06
C ILE A 185 -15.98 -4.42 4.68
N GLU A 186 -16.38 -5.26 5.63
CA GLU A 186 -17.32 -6.36 5.39
C GLU A 186 -18.68 -5.86 4.89
N ASP A 187 -19.26 -4.86 5.56
CA ASP A 187 -20.53 -4.23 5.15
C ASP A 187 -20.42 -3.51 3.80
N TRP A 188 -19.33 -2.79 3.55
CA TRP A 188 -19.15 -2.02 2.32
C TRP A 188 -18.94 -2.91 1.09
N MET A 189 -18.18 -4.01 1.23
CA MET A 189 -17.92 -4.93 0.12
C MET A 189 -19.16 -5.77 -0.25
N GLN A 190 -20.12 -5.96 0.67
CA GLN A 190 -21.38 -6.68 0.42
C GLN A 190 -22.46 -5.81 -0.23
N LYS A 191 -22.34 -4.48 -0.17
CA LYS A 191 -23.31 -3.57 -0.81
C LYS A 191 -23.12 -3.57 -2.32
N GLU A 192 -24.17 -3.98 -3.04
CA GLU A 192 -24.25 -3.97 -4.51
C GLU A 192 -24.12 -2.57 -5.13
#